data_AF-A0A7S2PRQ5-F1
#
_entry.id   AF-A0A7S2PRQ5-F1
#
_cell.length_a   1.000
_cell.length_b   1.000
_cell.length_c   1.000
_cell.angle_alpha   90.00
_cell.angle_beta   90.00
_cell.angle_gamma   90.00
#
_symmetry.space_group_name_H-M   'P 1'
#
loop_
_entity.id
_entity.type
_entity.pdbx_description
1 polymer ?
#
loop_
_entity_poly.entity_id
_entity_poly.type
_entity_poly.pdbx_seq_one_letter_code
_entity_poly.pdbx_strand_id
1 'polypeptide(L)'
;QVPQDEVDFVVVASDGLWDVIGDHECCDLVRRFCVAAGSSLHKVAEYLADQATSRWARTGSPDDIAVVVTFVSQQAMELCSPVSAPPMQPMQAIKSGESFDPPVEPFAGFPAFGQLGGVWR
;
A
#
# COMPACT_ATOMS: atom_id res chain seq x y z
N GLN A 1 -9.44 -5.00 30.17
CA GLN A 1 -8.76 -6.00 29.32
C GLN A 1 -9.30 -5.83 27.92
N VAL A 2 -8.44 -5.60 26.93
CA VAL A 2 -8.84 -5.61 25.53
C VAL A 2 -8.90 -7.07 25.09
N PRO A 3 -10.00 -7.54 24.47
CA PRO A 3 -10.06 -8.88 23.91
C PRO A 3 -8.92 -9.06 22.89
N GLN A 4 -8.09 -10.10 23.07
CA GLN A 4 -6.97 -10.34 22.16
C GLN A 4 -7.43 -10.69 20.73
N ASP A 5 -8.68 -11.11 20.57
CA ASP A 5 -9.28 -11.51 19.30
C ASP A 5 -9.57 -10.33 18.36
N GLU A 6 -9.43 -9.08 18.83
CA GLU A 6 -9.69 -7.86 18.05
C GLU A 6 -8.42 -7.06 17.72
N VAL A 7 -7.24 -7.51 18.16
CA VAL A 7 -5.99 -6.76 17.99
C VAL A 7 -5.13 -7.38 16.89
N ASP A 8 -5.02 -6.68 15.77
CA ASP A 8 -4.22 -7.12 14.62
C ASP A 8 -2.71 -6.98 14.86
N PHE A 9 -2.30 -5.84 15.41
CA PHE A 9 -0.90 -5.48 15.62
C PHE A 9 -0.72 -4.49 16.77
N VAL A 10 0.52 -4.42 17.26
CA VAL A 10 0.98 -3.47 18.27
C VAL A 10 2.17 -2.70 17.70
N VAL A 11 2.13 -1.37 17.81
CA VAL A 11 3.25 -0.49 17.48
C VAL A 11 3.85 0.04 18.78
N VAL A 12 5.14 -0.16 18.97
CA VAL A 12 5.93 0.44 20.04
C VAL A 12 6.96 1.34 19.38
N ALA A 13 7.00 2.62 19.73
CA ALA A 13 7.95 3.56 19.14
C ALA A 13 8.39 4.64 20.13
N SER A 14 9.54 5.26 19.85
CA SER A 14 9.99 6.48 20.53
C SER A 14 9.05 7.66 20.22
N ASP A 15 9.10 8.68 21.07
CA ASP A 15 8.43 9.98 20.88
C ASP A 15 8.76 10.62 19.53
N GLY A 16 9.98 10.44 19.01
CA GLY A 16 10.35 10.87 17.67
C GLY A 16 9.42 10.39 16.53
N LEU A 17 8.70 9.27 16.69
CA LEU A 17 7.61 8.87 15.78
C LEU A 17 6.31 9.64 16.10
N TRP A 18 5.89 9.58 17.36
CA TRP A 18 4.57 10.05 17.82
C TRP A 18 4.40 11.57 17.77
N ASP A 19 5.50 12.32 17.81
CA ASP A 19 5.51 13.77 17.65
C ASP A 19 5.05 14.23 16.26
N VAL A 20 5.21 13.39 15.25
CA VAL A 20 4.89 13.72 13.86
C VAL A 20 3.83 12.83 13.23
N ILE A 21 3.53 11.67 13.82
CA ILE A 21 2.49 10.75 13.35
C ILE A 21 1.52 10.48 14.50
N GLY A 22 0.23 10.79 14.30
CA GLY A 22 -0.80 10.52 15.29
C GLY A 22 -1.20 9.04 15.36
N ASP A 23 -1.80 8.62 16.48
CA ASP A 23 -2.15 7.22 16.76
C ASP A 23 -2.98 6.55 15.65
N HIS A 24 -4.08 7.21 15.26
CA HIS A 24 -4.98 6.71 14.21
C HIS A 24 -4.29 6.64 12.85
N GLU A 25 -3.51 7.67 12.54
CA GLU A 25 -2.78 7.75 11.28
C GLU A 25 -1.69 6.67 11.18
N CYS A 26 -0.99 6.38 12.28
CA CYS A 26 -0.03 5.29 12.37
C CYS A 26 -0.71 3.95 12.03
N CYS A 27 -1.88 3.69 12.61
CA CYS A 27 -2.63 2.47 12.32
C CYS A 27 -3.03 2.37 10.84
N ASP A 28 -3.46 3.48 10.25
CA ASP A 28 -3.85 3.52 8.83
C ASP A 28 -2.65 3.34 7.90
N LEU A 29 -1.46 3.83 8.28
CA LEU A 29 -0.22 3.60 7.54
C LEU A 29 0.15 2.11 7.55
N VAL A 30 0.09 1.45 8.71
CA VAL A 30 0.36 0.01 8.84
C VAL A 30 -0.61 -0.81 7.99
N ARG A 31 -1.92 -0.55 8.11
CA ARG A 31 -2.95 -1.28 7.35
C ARG A 31 -2.80 -1.08 5.84
N ARG A 32 -2.59 0.16 5.39
CA ARG A 32 -2.37 0.46 3.97
C ARG A 32 -1.13 -0.23 3.42
N PHE A 33 -0.05 -0.24 4.18
CA PHE A 33 1.17 -0.94 3.78
C PHE A 33 0.91 -2.43 3.61
N CYS A 34 0.21 -3.06 4.55
CA CYS A 34 -0.12 -4.48 4.49
C CYS A 34 -1.05 -4.85 3.33
N VAL A 35 -2.04 -4.02 3.01
CA VAL A 35 -2.97 -4.28 1.88
C VAL A 35 -2.31 -4.08 0.52
N ALA A 36 -1.24 -3.29 0.43
CA ALA A 36 -0.52 -3.09 -0.83
C ALA A 36 0.15 -4.40 -1.29
N ALA A 37 -0.22 -4.87 -2.49
CA ALA A 37 0.25 -6.13 -3.04
C ALA A 37 1.79 -6.19 -3.10
N GLY A 38 2.37 -7.24 -2.49
CA GLY A 38 3.83 -7.47 -2.47
C GLY A 38 4.58 -6.83 -1.29
N SER A 39 3.88 -6.16 -0.38
CA SER A 39 4.48 -5.66 0.86
C SER A 39 4.90 -6.79 1.78
N SER A 40 6.08 -6.66 2.37
CA SER A 40 6.59 -7.63 3.36
C SER A 40 6.50 -7.06 4.76
N LEU A 41 5.95 -7.83 5.71
CA LEU A 41 5.77 -7.46 7.13
C LEU A 41 7.01 -6.81 7.76
N HIS A 42 8.20 -7.33 7.45
CA HIS A 42 9.45 -6.84 8.02
C HIS A 42 9.79 -5.39 7.64
N LYS A 43 9.16 -4.83 6.60
CA LYS A 43 9.36 -3.45 6.15
C LYS A 43 8.38 -2.45 6.74
N VAL A 44 7.38 -2.90 7.51
CA VAL A 44 6.38 -1.99 8.09
C VAL A 44 7.04 -1.01 9.06
N ALA A 45 7.96 -1.48 9.91
CA ALA A 45 8.67 -0.62 10.84
C ALA A 45 9.58 0.40 10.13
N GLU A 46 10.30 -0.03 9.10
CA GLU A 46 11.11 0.83 8.22
C GLU A 46 10.22 1.89 7.55
N TYR A 47 9.09 1.47 6.99
CA TYR A 47 8.12 2.37 6.37
C TYR A 47 7.60 3.45 7.34
N LEU A 48 7.27 3.09 8.58
CA LEU A 48 6.85 4.06 9.60
C LEU A 48 7.97 5.05 9.95
N ALA A 49 9.21 4.55 10.09
CA ALA A 49 10.37 5.40 10.34
C ALA A 49 10.64 6.38 9.18
N ASP A 50 10.49 5.93 7.93
CA ASP A 50 10.61 6.78 6.74
C ASP A 50 9.54 7.86 6.68
N GLN A 51 8.29 7.52 7.05
CA GLN A 51 7.20 8.50 7.11
C GLN A 51 7.47 9.59 8.17
N ALA A 52 7.99 9.22 9.34
CA ALA A 52 8.34 10.18 10.39
C ALA A 52 9.55 11.03 9.98
N THR A 53 10.60 10.43 9.44
CA THR A 53 11.78 11.13 8.93
C THR A 53 11.41 12.17 7.87
N SER A 54 10.51 11.81 6.95
CA SER A 54 10.00 12.72 5.91
C SER A 54 9.18 13.90 6.46
N ARG A 55 8.57 13.75 7.64
CA ARG A 55 7.86 14.85 8.33
C ARG A 55 8.82 15.75 9.07
N TRP A 56 9.79 15.17 9.76
CA TRP A 56 10.84 15.93 10.43
C TRP A 56 11.67 16.77 9.46
N ALA A 57 11.91 16.27 8.24
CA ALA A 57 12.56 17.04 7.17
C ALA A 57 11.81 18.34 6.83
N ARG A 58 10.50 18.44 7.12
CA ARG A 58 9.69 19.65 6.91
C ARG A 58 9.69 20.60 8.09
N THR A 59 10.02 20.13 9.30
CA THR A 59 10.01 20.92 10.54
C THR A 59 11.41 21.37 10.98
N GLY A 60 12.47 20.70 10.51
CA GLY A 60 13.87 21.16 10.65
C GLY A 60 14.60 20.71 11.90
N SER A 61 14.02 19.83 12.72
CA SER A 61 14.65 19.30 13.95
C SER A 61 14.35 17.81 14.12
N PRO A 62 15.02 16.91 13.39
CA PRO A 62 14.76 15.48 13.51
C PRO A 62 15.14 14.94 14.90
N ASP A 63 14.27 14.11 15.46
CA ASP A 63 14.54 13.34 16.67
C ASP A 63 14.92 11.88 16.32
N ASP A 64 15.44 11.15 17.30
CA ASP A 64 15.78 9.73 17.16
C ASP A 64 14.50 8.89 17.04
N ILE A 65 14.40 8.10 15.97
CA ILE A 65 13.22 7.27 15.67
C ILE A 65 13.57 5.79 15.87
N ALA A 66 12.90 5.14 16.80
CA ALA A 66 12.92 3.69 16.97
C ALA A 66 11.49 3.16 16.87
N VAL A 67 11.25 2.12 16.07
CA VAL A 67 9.93 1.53 15.84
C VAL A 67 10.00 0.01 15.88
N VAL A 68 9.08 -0.60 16.60
CA VAL A 68 8.84 -2.04 16.64
C VAL A 68 7.37 -2.29 16.34
N VAL A 69 7.11 -3.13 15.34
CA VAL A 69 5.74 -3.55 14.99
C VAL A 69 5.63 -5.04 15.19
N THR A 70 4.67 -5.47 16.01
CA THR A 70 4.39 -6.87 16.29
C THR A 70 2.96 -7.19 15.86
N PHE A 71 2.81 -8.19 15.00
CA PHE A 71 1.51 -8.69 14.59
C PHE A 71 1.07 -9.79 15.55
N VAL A 72 -0.17 -9.72 16.03
CA VAL A 72 -0.67 -10.58 17.11
C VAL A 72 -1.62 -11.67 16.58
N SER A 73 -2.31 -11.41 15.45
CA SER A 73 -3.21 -12.38 14.83
C SER A 73 -2.61 -13.02 13.57
N GLN A 74 -2.89 -14.31 13.34
CA GLN A 74 -2.49 -14.99 12.10
C GLN A 74 -3.14 -14.36 10.86
N GLN A 75 -4.39 -13.91 10.97
CA GLN A 75 -5.08 -13.21 9.88
C GLN A 75 -4.36 -11.91 9.48
N ALA A 76 -3.87 -11.14 10.47
CA ALA A 76 -3.10 -9.94 10.18
C ALA A 76 -1.76 -10.25 9.52
N MET A 77 -1.12 -11.38 9.87
CA MET A 77 0.08 -11.85 9.16
C MET A 77 -0.22 -12.29 7.72
N GLU A 78 -1.35 -12.93 7.47
CA GLU A 78 -1.76 -13.40 6.13
C GLU A 78 -2.07 -12.23 5.18
N LEU A 79 -2.68 -11.14 5.67
CA LEU A 79 -2.96 -9.94 4.87
C LEU A 79 -1.71 -9.31 4.26
N CYS A 80 -0.56 -9.46 4.93
CA CYS A 80 0.72 -8.90 4.51
C CYS A 80 1.64 -9.97 3.88
N SER A 81 1.11 -11.17 3.58
CA SER A 81 1.86 -12.19 2.85
C SER A 81 1.78 -11.93 1.35
N PRO A 82 2.88 -12.07 0.58
CA PRO A 82 2.79 -12.01 -0.86
C PRO A 82 1.85 -13.14 -1.29
N VAL A 83 0.74 -12.80 -1.95
CA VAL A 83 -0.11 -13.77 -2.65
C VAL A 83 0.83 -14.70 -3.40
N SER A 84 0.88 -15.96 -2.96
CA SER A 84 1.60 -17.01 -3.67
C SER A 84 1.15 -16.91 -5.13
N ALA A 85 2.08 -16.53 -6.01
CA ALA A 85 1.79 -16.42 -7.42
C ALA A 85 1.01 -17.69 -7.83
N PRO A 86 -0.15 -17.56 -8.50
CA PRO A 86 -0.85 -18.75 -8.96
C PRO A 86 0.16 -19.57 -9.78
N PRO A 87 0.23 -20.90 -9.60
CA PRO A 87 1.14 -21.72 -10.37
C PRO A 87 0.94 -21.37 -11.84
N MET A 88 1.99 -20.87 -12.50
CA MET A 88 1.96 -20.55 -13.92
C MET A 88 1.38 -21.76 -14.65
N GLN A 89 0.12 -21.67 -15.06
CA GLN A 89 -0.43 -22.65 -15.98
C GLN A 89 0.38 -22.51 -17.27
N PRO A 90 0.92 -23.60 -17.82
CA PRO A 90 1.64 -23.53 -19.08
C PRO A 90 0.74 -22.89 -20.12
N MET A 91 1.26 -21.83 -20.73
CA MET A 91 0.62 -21.03 -21.76
C MET A 91 0.14 -21.99 -22.87
N GLN A 92 -1.16 -22.26 -22.93
CA GLN A 92 -1.74 -23.03 -24.03
C GLN A 92 -1.53 -22.18 -25.29
N ALA A 93 -0.78 -22.72 -26.25
CA ALA A 93 -0.55 -22.07 -27.53
C ALA A 93 -1.90 -21.80 -28.20
N ILE A 94 -2.29 -20.53 -28.26
CA ILE A 94 -3.30 -20.06 -29.20
C ILE A 94 -2.87 -20.52 -30.59
N LYS A 95 -3.63 -21.46 -31.17
CA LYS A 95 -3.47 -21.84 -32.58
C LYS A 95 -3.67 -20.59 -33.42
N SER A 96 -2.59 -20.12 -34.02
CA SER A 96 -2.62 -19.09 -35.07
C SER A 96 -3.55 -19.55 -36.18
N GLY A 97 -4.73 -18.93 -36.32
CA GLY A 97 -5.62 -19.30 -37.42
C GLY A 97 -7.05 -18.76 -37.43
N GLU A 98 -7.42 -17.78 -36.61
CA GLU A 98 -8.75 -17.14 -36.74
C GLU A 98 -8.57 -15.63 -36.90
N SER A 99 -8.77 -15.16 -38.14
CA SER A 99 -8.84 -13.76 -38.49
C SER A 99 -10.07 -13.14 -37.83
N PHE A 100 -9.85 -12.20 -36.93
CA PHE A 100 -10.92 -11.40 -36.36
C PHE A 100 -11.14 -10.19 -37.28
N ASP A 101 -12.17 -10.25 -38.13
CA ASP A 101 -12.65 -9.05 -38.80
C ASP A 101 -13.30 -8.12 -37.75
N PRO A 102 -12.90 -6.85 -37.64
CA PRO A 102 -13.53 -5.93 -36.70
C PRO A 102 -14.96 -5.59 -37.18
N PRO A 103 -15.98 -5.61 -36.29
CA PRO A 103 -17.30 -5.11 -36.62
C PRO A 103 -17.24 -3.59 -36.81
N VAL A 104 -17.64 -3.11 -37.99
CA VAL A 104 -17.92 -1.69 -38.23
C VAL A 104 -19.32 -1.41 -37.71
N GLU A 105 -19.44 -0.66 -36.62
CA GLU A 105 -20.71 -0.06 -36.19
C GLU A 105 -20.50 1.41 -35.78
N PRO A 106 -21.47 2.31 -36.01
CA PRO A 106 -21.28 3.75 -36.05
C PRO A 106 -21.46 4.46 -34.70
N PHE A 107 -20.71 5.56 -34.55
CA PHE A 107 -20.80 6.66 -33.57
C PHE A 107 -22.00 6.73 -32.60
N ALA A 108 -21.68 6.76 -31.30
CA ALA A 108 -22.27 7.64 -30.28
C ALA A 108 -21.26 7.69 -29.10
N GLY A 109 -20.48 8.75 -28.86
CA GLY A 109 -20.96 10.06 -28.46
C GLY A 109 -20.99 10.18 -26.92
N PHE A 110 -19.82 10.30 -26.27
CA PHE A 110 -19.72 10.84 -24.90
C PHE A 110 -18.48 11.74 -24.77
N PRO A 111 -18.60 12.92 -24.12
CA PRO A 111 -17.59 13.96 -24.17
C PRO A 111 -16.41 13.67 -23.24
N ALA A 112 -15.20 13.91 -23.75
CA ALA A 112 -13.97 13.90 -22.99
C ALA A 112 -13.96 15.04 -21.96
N PHE A 113 -13.87 14.70 -20.68
CA PHE A 113 -13.69 15.68 -19.60
C PHE A 113 -12.20 15.96 -19.40
N GLY A 114 -11.75 17.06 -20.03
CA GLY A 114 -10.83 18.06 -19.46
C GLY A 114 -9.52 17.57 -18.83
N GLN A 115 -8.49 17.46 -19.67
CA GLN A 115 -7.09 17.52 -19.27
C GLN A 115 -6.72 18.98 -18.97
N LEU A 116 -6.61 19.34 -17.68
CA LEU A 116 -6.21 20.68 -17.24
C LEU A 116 -4.70 20.90 -17.42
N GLY A 117 -4.36 21.57 -18.53
CA GLY A 117 -3.51 22.77 -18.59
C GLY A 117 -2.16 22.77 -17.87
N GLY A 118 -1.09 22.56 -18.64
CA GLY A 118 0.25 23.01 -18.31
C GLY A 118 0.46 24.52 -18.60
N VAL A 119 1.07 25.18 -17.62
CA VAL A 119 2.08 26.27 -17.64
C VAL A 119 1.94 27.39 -18.70
N TRP A 120 1.76 28.61 -18.18
CA TRP A 120 2.00 29.86 -18.90
C TRP A 120 3.30 30.53 -18.44
N ARG A 121 4.06 31.00 -19.43
CA ARG A 121 5.30 31.81 -19.46
C ARG A 121 6.64 31.08 -19.39
#